data_AF-A0A534ZL94-F1
#
_entry.id   AF-A0A534ZL94-F1
#
_cell.length_a   1.000
_cell.length_b   1.000
_cell.length_c   1.000
_cell.angle_alpha   90.00
_cell.angle_beta   90.00
_cell.angle_gamma   90.00
#
_symmetry.space_group_name_H-M   'P 1'
#
loop_
_entity.id
_entity.type
_entity.pdbx_description
1 polymer ?
#
loop_
_entity_poly.entity_id
_entity_poly.type
_entity_poly.pdbx_seq_one_letter_code
_entity_poly.pdbx_strand_id
1 'polypeptide(L)'
;MIPKRWIEAYLWFLLRNRLAVTIAVAVMTVFFAYEATHLKVVPQFLDFYPGPSTVRVFGHEYTWRKGHPYINIYNTFRRMFGSANILTVILEAKHGDIYNPTTLEKIDVITKR
;
A
#
# COMPACT_ATOMS: atom_id res chain seq x y z
N MET A 1 -25.48 -28.76 2.14
CA MET A 1 -26.05 -28.32 3.44
C MET A 1 -25.18 -28.86 4.55
N ILE A 2 -24.76 -28.01 5.50
CA ILE A 2 -23.96 -28.45 6.66
C ILE A 2 -24.83 -29.41 7.49
N PRO A 3 -24.33 -30.60 7.89
CA PRO A 3 -25.16 -31.55 8.63
C PRO A 3 -25.53 -31.01 10.02
N LYS A 4 -26.79 -31.17 10.43
CA LYS A 4 -27.34 -30.63 11.70
C LYS A 4 -26.50 -30.99 12.93
N ARG A 5 -25.97 -32.22 12.98
CA ARG A 5 -25.14 -32.72 14.08
C ARG A 5 -23.86 -31.92 14.31
N TRP A 6 -23.26 -31.36 13.25
CA TRP A 6 -22.07 -30.52 13.36
C TRP A 6 -22.40 -29.14 13.93
N ILE A 7 -23.56 -28.60 13.56
CA ILE A 7 -24.03 -27.30 14.05
C ILE A 7 -24.34 -27.39 15.55
N GLU A 8 -25.05 -28.44 15.96
CA GLU A 8 -25.38 -28.69 17.37
C GLU A 8 -24.13 -28.89 18.23
N ALA A 9 -23.16 -29.69 17.76
CA ALA A 9 -21.90 -29.90 18.46
C ALA A 9 -21.11 -28.59 18.63
N TYR A 10 -21.08 -27.75 17.59
CA TYR A 10 -20.41 -26.45 17.63
C TYR A 10 -21.10 -25.47 18.59
N LEU A 11 -22.42 -25.37 18.54
CA LEU A 11 -23.19 -24.55 19.47
C LEU A 11 -23.02 -25.00 20.92
N TRP A 12 -23.01 -26.31 21.15
CA TRP A 12 -22.80 -26.85 22.48
C TRP A 12 -21.40 -26.52 23.01
N PHE A 13 -20.36 -26.62 22.17
CA PHE A 13 -19.00 -26.20 22.51
C PHE A 13 -18.93 -24.70 22.86
N LEU A 14 -19.56 -23.84 22.04
CA LEU A 14 -19.62 -22.39 22.27
C LEU A 14 -20.30 -22.05 23.61
N LEU A 15 -21.43 -22.68 23.90
CA LEU A 15 -22.20 -22.41 25.12
C LEU A 15 -21.53 -22.97 26.38
N ARG A 16 -20.94 -24.17 26.28
CA ARG A 16 -20.18 -24.84 27.35
C ARG A 16 -18.97 -23.99 27.77
N ASN A 17 -18.24 -23.45 26.80
CA ASN A 17 -16.98 -22.72 27.02
C ASN A 17 -17.13 -21.21 26.77
N ARG A 18 -18.33 -20.64 27.02
CA ARG A 18 -18.68 -19.25 26.64
C ARG A 18 -17.61 -18.22 27.02
N LEU A 19 -17.07 -18.30 28.24
CA LEU A 19 -16.05 -17.35 28.71
C LEU A 19 -14.75 -17.49 27.93
N ALA A 20 -14.26 -18.70 27.71
CA ALA A 20 -13.04 -18.95 26.97
C ALA A 20 -13.16 -18.49 25.51
N VAL A 21 -14.31 -18.75 24.87
CA VAL A 21 -14.58 -18.30 23.50
C VAL A 21 -14.68 -16.79 23.43
N THR A 22 -15.43 -16.15 24.34
CA THR A 22 -15.55 -14.68 24.38
C THR A 22 -14.19 -14.02 24.57
N ILE A 23 -13.36 -14.53 25.47
CA ILE A 23 -11.99 -14.03 25.69
C ILE A 23 -11.16 -14.22 24.42
N ALA A 24 -11.18 -15.40 23.79
CA ALA A 24 -10.41 -15.66 22.58
C ALA A 24 -10.80 -14.70 21.43
N VAL A 25 -12.11 -14.49 21.23
CA VAL A 25 -12.61 -13.53 20.24
C VAL A 25 -12.19 -12.11 20.61
N ALA A 26 -12.34 -11.69 21.87
CA ALA A 26 -11.94 -10.35 22.31
C ALA A 26 -10.43 -10.10 22.11
N VAL A 27 -9.59 -11.08 22.42
CA VAL A 27 -8.14 -11.01 22.19
C VAL A 27 -7.83 -10.87 20.70
N MET A 28 -8.47 -11.67 19.83
CA MET A 28 -8.31 -11.52 18.38
C MET A 28 -8.78 -10.15 17.90
N THR A 29 -9.90 -9.64 18.40
CA THR A 29 -10.43 -8.32 18.04
C THR A 29 -9.46 -7.21 18.44
N VAL A 30 -8.92 -7.24 19.66
CA VAL A 30 -7.95 -6.25 20.13
C VAL A 30 -6.66 -6.34 19.32
N PHE A 31 -6.18 -7.55 19.02
CA PHE A 31 -5.01 -7.76 18.16
C PHE A 31 -5.19 -7.12 16.79
N PHE A 32 -6.30 -7.39 16.09
CA PHE A 32 -6.56 -6.77 14.79
C PHE A 32 -6.75 -5.26 14.87
N ALA A 33 -7.36 -4.75 15.94
CA ALA A 33 -7.48 -3.31 16.17
C ALA A 33 -6.11 -2.64 16.34
N TYR A 34 -5.17 -3.30 17.03
CA TYR A 34 -3.80 -2.84 17.17
C TYR A 34 -3.04 -2.90 15.84
N GLU A 35 -3.13 -3.99 15.08
CA GLU A 35 -2.49 -4.09 13.76
C GLU A 35 -3.03 -3.04 12.77
N ALA A 36 -4.32 -2.70 12.86
CA ALA A 36 -4.92 -1.65 12.05
C ALA A 36 -4.26 -0.27 12.25
N THR A 37 -3.74 0.04 13.46
CA THR A 37 -3.02 1.31 13.69
C THR A 37 -1.64 1.33 13.06
N HIS A 38 -1.08 0.18 12.71
CA HIS A 38 0.24 0.06 12.07
C HIS A 38 0.14 0.06 10.53
N LEU A 39 -1.08 0.06 10.00
CA LEU A 39 -1.33 0.05 8.56
C LEU A 39 -0.91 1.39 7.94
N LYS A 40 0.20 1.37 7.18
CA LYS A 40 0.64 2.52 6.39
C LYS A 40 -0.03 2.46 5.02
N VAL A 41 -0.99 3.36 4.78
CA VAL A 41 -1.58 3.54 3.46
C VAL A 41 -0.64 4.42 2.63
N VAL A 42 0.19 3.79 1.81
CA VAL A 42 1.03 4.51 0.83
C VAL A 42 0.31 4.42 -0.51
N PRO A 43 0.04 5.54 -1.21
CA PRO A 43 -0.54 5.51 -2.54
C PRO A 43 0.52 5.05 -3.55
N GLN A 44 0.72 3.74 -3.61
CA GLN A 44 1.57 3.09 -4.61
C GLN A 44 0.69 2.69 -5.79
N PHE A 45 0.39 3.65 -6.69
CA PHE A 45 -0.45 3.41 -7.87
C PHE A 45 0.04 2.25 -8.74
N LEU A 46 1.33 1.94 -8.65
CA LEU A 46 1.97 0.85 -9.37
C LEU A 46 1.58 -0.54 -8.84
N ASP A 47 1.21 -0.64 -7.57
CA ASP A 47 0.81 -1.89 -6.93
C ASP A 47 -0.64 -2.28 -7.29
N PHE A 48 -1.42 -1.35 -7.87
CA PHE A 48 -2.73 -1.68 -8.43
C PHE A 48 -2.64 -2.51 -9.71
N TYR A 49 -1.52 -2.44 -10.43
CA TYR A 49 -1.33 -3.28 -11.60
C TYR A 49 -1.04 -4.72 -11.14
N PRO A 50 -1.53 -5.75 -11.87
CA PRO A 50 -1.29 -7.15 -11.53
C PRO A 50 0.18 -7.53 -11.77
N GLY A 51 1.05 -7.09 -10.87
CA GLY A 51 2.47 -7.35 -10.87
C GLY A 51 2.80 -8.79 -10.51
N PRO A 52 4.10 -9.13 -10.51
CA PRO A 52 4.57 -10.42 -10.01
C PRO A 52 4.17 -10.56 -8.55
N SER A 53 3.53 -11.67 -8.20
CA SER A 53 3.18 -11.95 -6.81
C SER A 53 4.34 -12.71 -6.17
N THR A 54 5.04 -12.04 -5.25
CA THR A 54 6.17 -12.61 -4.50
C THR A 54 5.78 -12.86 -3.05
N VAL A 55 6.24 -13.98 -2.50
CA VAL A 55 6.08 -14.33 -1.09
C VAL A 55 7.47 -14.46 -0.51
N ARG A 56 7.71 -13.77 0.61
CA ARG A 56 8.99 -13.80 1.30
C ARG A 56 8.90 -14.75 2.50
N VAL A 57 9.65 -15.84 2.46
CA VAL A 57 9.68 -16.85 3.53
C VAL A 57 11.14 -17.14 3.87
N PHE A 58 11.50 -17.12 5.16
CA PHE A 58 12.88 -17.34 5.64
C PHE A 58 13.94 -16.46 4.96
N GLY A 59 13.58 -15.23 4.59
CA GLY A 59 14.48 -14.30 3.89
C GLY A 59 14.62 -14.56 2.39
N HIS A 60 14.12 -15.67 1.87
CA HIS A 60 14.08 -15.99 0.45
C HIS A 60 12.79 -15.47 -0.20
N GLU A 61 12.93 -14.85 -1.38
CA GLU A 61 11.82 -14.35 -2.17
C GLU A 61 11.41 -15.38 -3.22
N TYR A 62 10.16 -15.85 -3.15
CA TYR A 62 9.59 -16.82 -4.07
C TYR A 62 8.49 -16.17 -4.90
N THR A 63 8.68 -16.13 -6.22
CA THR A 63 7.67 -15.63 -7.16
C THR A 63 6.75 -16.78 -7.58
N TRP A 64 5.51 -16.79 -7.11
CA TRP A 64 4.55 -17.85 -7.45
C TRP A 64 3.72 -17.54 -8.71
N ARG A 65 3.60 -16.26 -9.08
CA ARG A 65 2.93 -15.83 -10.32
C ARG A 65 3.75 -14.76 -11.01
N LYS A 66 4.17 -15.03 -12.24
CA LYS A 66 4.73 -14.01 -13.13
C LYS A 66 3.59 -13.08 -13.58
N GLY A 67 3.70 -11.79 -13.29
CA GLY A 67 2.71 -10.77 -13.68
C GLY A 67 2.64 -10.58 -15.20
N HIS A 68 1.80 -9.65 -15.65
CA HIS A 68 1.61 -9.40 -17.07
C HIS A 68 2.90 -8.86 -17.75
N PRO A 69 3.27 -9.31 -18.97
CA PRO A 69 4.49 -8.87 -19.66
C PRO A 69 4.69 -7.34 -19.76
N TYR A 70 3.60 -6.59 -20.00
CA TYR A 70 3.63 -5.12 -20.04
C TYR A 70 4.13 -4.47 -18.75
N ILE A 71 3.81 -5.04 -17.59
CA ILE A 71 4.26 -4.51 -16.30
C ILE A 71 5.77 -4.72 -16.15
N ASN A 72 6.29 -5.83 -16.66
CA ASN A 72 7.72 -6.12 -16.63
C ASN A 72 8.52 -5.15 -17.51
N ILE A 73 7.99 -4.86 -18.71
CA ILE A 73 8.55 -3.84 -19.61
C ILE A 73 8.54 -2.49 -18.91
N TYR A 74 7.38 -2.05 -18.41
CA TYR A 74 7.26 -0.79 -17.69
C TYR A 74 8.25 -0.67 -16.53
N ASN A 75 8.38 -1.70 -15.68
CA ASN A 75 9.32 -1.71 -14.55
C ASN A 75 10.79 -1.62 -15.00
N THR A 76 11.13 -2.21 -16.15
CA THR A 76 12.47 -2.14 -16.75
C THR A 76 12.77 -0.72 -17.23
N PHE A 77 11.83 -0.11 -17.96
CA PHE A 77 12.01 1.23 -18.52
C PHE A 77 11.91 2.34 -17.46
N ARG A 78 11.08 2.19 -16.43
CA ARG A 78 10.91 3.18 -15.36
C ARG A 78 12.22 3.52 -14.64
N ARG A 79 13.17 2.58 -14.53
CA ARG A 79 14.50 2.86 -13.95
C ARG A 79 15.32 3.83 -14.80
N MET A 80 15.10 3.87 -16.11
CA MET A 80 15.85 4.71 -17.05
C MET A 80 15.30 6.13 -17.16
N PHE A 81 14.00 6.35 -16.89
CA PHE A 81 13.34 7.65 -17.04
C PHE A 81 13.23 8.46 -15.74
N GLY A 82 13.85 8.00 -14.65
CA GLY A 82 13.70 8.61 -13.32
C GLY A 82 12.46 8.09 -12.60
N SER A 83 12.54 8.02 -11.27
CA SER A 83 11.44 7.51 -10.43
C SER A 83 10.17 8.36 -10.57
N ALA A 84 9.02 7.86 -10.08
CA ALA A 84 7.76 8.63 -10.08
C ALA A 84 7.75 9.86 -9.15
N ASN A 85 8.86 10.14 -8.46
CA ASN A 85 9.01 11.31 -7.60
C ASN A 85 9.50 12.51 -8.42
N ILE A 86 8.75 12.89 -9.45
CA ILE A 86 8.99 14.14 -10.20
C ILE A 86 8.16 15.22 -9.51
N LEU A 87 8.84 16.18 -8.88
CA LEU A 87 8.20 17.39 -8.39
C LEU A 87 8.17 18.41 -9.53
N THR A 88 7.01 18.60 -10.14
CA THR A 88 6.80 19.66 -11.13
C THR A 88 6.26 20.89 -10.43
N VAL A 89 7.01 21.99 -10.45
CA VAL A 89 6.57 23.29 -9.96
C VAL A 89 6.29 24.18 -11.16
N ILE A 90 5.05 24.65 -11.30
CA ILE A 90 4.64 25.58 -12.36
C ILE A 90 4.55 26.97 -11.75
N LEU A 91 5.29 27.91 -12.32
CA LEU A 91 5.32 29.31 -11.89
C LEU A 91 4.64 30.17 -12.95
N GLU A 92 3.60 30.90 -12.53
CA GLU A 92 2.87 31.85 -13.36
C GLU A 92 3.11 33.27 -12.83
N ALA A 93 3.53 34.18 -13.73
CA ALA A 93 3.64 35.60 -13.41
C ALA A 93 2.27 36.26 -13.53
N LYS A 94 1.78 36.89 -12.45
CA LYS A 94 0.46 37.57 -12.45
C LYS A 94 0.39 38.74 -13.43
N HIS A 95 1.52 39.40 -13.69
CA HIS A 95 1.61 40.58 -14.55
C HIS A 95 2.90 40.51 -15.38
N GLY A 96 2.78 40.68 -16.69
CA GLY A 96 3.93 40.68 -17.60
C GLY A 96 4.51 39.29 -17.84
N ASP A 97 5.82 39.22 -18.07
CA ASP A 97 6.54 37.97 -18.38
C ASP A 97 7.52 37.56 -17.26
N ILE A 98 8.09 36.36 -17.43
CA ILE A 98 9.04 35.76 -16.50
C ILE A 98 10.50 36.20 -16.75
N TYR A 99 10.78 36.92 -17.84
CA TYR A 99 12.12 37.30 -18.28
C TYR A 99 12.59 38.60 -17.62
N ASN A 100 12.30 38.76 -16.33
CA ASN A 100 12.74 39.90 -15.55
C ASN A 100 13.66 39.46 -14.38
N PRO A 101 14.64 40.29 -13.98
CA PRO A 101 15.61 39.92 -12.96
C PRO A 101 14.98 39.48 -11.64
N THR A 102 13.88 40.14 -11.23
CA THR A 102 13.23 39.86 -9.94
C THR A 102 12.50 38.52 -9.90
N THR A 103 11.90 38.09 -11.01
CA THR A 103 11.25 36.78 -11.13
C THR A 103 12.31 35.68 -11.25
N LEU A 104 13.38 35.93 -12.00
CA LEU A 104 14.49 34.98 -12.14
C LEU A 104 15.21 34.73 -10.80
N GLU A 105 15.43 35.77 -9.99
CA GLU A 105 15.99 35.62 -8.64
C GLU A 105 15.08 34.77 -7.74
N LYS A 106 13.76 34.97 -7.79
CA LYS A 106 12.80 34.14 -7.05
C LYS A 106 12.82 32.68 -7.51
N ILE A 107 12.89 32.43 -8.81
CA ILE A 107 13.04 31.07 -9.36
C ILE A 107 14.33 30.42 -8.84
N ASP A 108 15.43 31.18 -8.80
CA ASP A 108 16.72 30.68 -8.33
C ASP A 108 16.68 30.28 -6.85
N VAL A 109 16.02 31.10 -6.01
CA VAL A 109 15.79 30.79 -4.58
C VAL A 109 14.95 29.54 -4.40
N ILE A 110 13.93 29.33 -5.24
CA ILE A 110 13.03 28.16 -5.16
C ILE A 110 13.73 26.89 -5.66
N THR A 111 14.69 27.00 -6.58
CA THR A 111 15.33 25.84 -7.22
C THR A 111 16.61 25.39 -6.51
N LYS A 112 17.37 26.32 -5.91
CA LYS A 112 18.70 26.02 -5.31
C LYS A 112 18.70 25.81 -3.79
N ARG A 113 17.61 26.13 -3.08
CA ARG A 113 17.46 25.82 -1.65
C ARG A 113 16.80 24.47 -1.45
#